data_AF-A0A8T5I4M1-F1
#
_entry.id   AF-A0A8T5I4M1-F1
#
_cell.length_a   1.000
_cell.length_b   1.000
_cell.length_c   1.000
_cell.angle_alpha   90.00
_cell.angle_beta   90.00
_cell.angle_gamma   90.00
#
_symmetry.space_group_name_H-M   'P 1'
#
loop_
_entity.id
_entity.type
_entity.pdbx_description
1 polymer ?
#
loop_
_entity_poly.entity_id
_entity_poly.type
_entity_poly.pdbx_seq_one_letter_code
_entity_poly.pdbx_strand_id
1 'polypeptide(L)'
;MTSMDKAAIVFSIAIALVGVGIAAVGDSVDYSPTTTPSVSTPISESETSSGAFGAELSAKIRAEAEAGNSVSADSLQDRQAAADKAAAQAAADKAAAQAAADKAAAQAAADAAPKTVIVDIPIGTAVPGCETTNACFSPAMVSINAGDTVEWANIDTAAHTVTGGSPAMGPSGVFDSSLLMASANYAFTFDEAGSYDYFCMVHPWMVGSVSVN
;
A
#
# COMPACT_ATOMS: atom_id res chain seq x y z
N MET A 1 -27.14 -16.90 43.92
CA MET A 1 -26.12 -15.84 43.86
C MET A 1 -25.56 -15.86 42.43
N THR A 2 -26.30 -15.29 41.47
CA THR A 2 -25.96 -13.99 40.82
C THR A 2 -24.52 -13.99 40.32
N SER A 3 -24.31 -14.39 39.06
CA SER A 3 -24.30 -13.51 37.88
C SER A 3 -23.13 -12.53 37.92
N MET A 4 -22.18 -12.69 37.00
CA MET A 4 -21.60 -11.59 36.23
C MET A 4 -20.66 -12.11 35.14
N ASP A 5 -21.22 -12.24 33.93
CA ASP A 5 -20.52 -11.95 32.68
C ASP A 5 -20.12 -10.47 32.65
N LYS A 6 -18.92 -10.17 32.14
CA LYS A 6 -18.40 -8.86 31.65
C LYS A 6 -16.89 -9.05 31.38
N ALA A 7 -16.29 -8.76 30.22
CA ALA A 7 -16.74 -8.10 29.01
C ALA A 7 -15.84 -8.55 27.85
N ALA A 8 -16.43 -9.15 26.81
CA ALA A 8 -15.79 -9.22 25.50
C ALA A 8 -15.98 -7.84 24.84
N ILE A 9 -14.90 -7.06 24.74
CA ILE A 9 -14.91 -5.79 24.01
C ILE A 9 -14.74 -6.13 22.53
N VAL A 10 -15.87 -6.29 21.83
CA VAL A 10 -15.92 -6.33 20.36
C VAL A 10 -16.01 -4.88 19.89
N PHE A 11 -14.90 -4.33 19.40
CA PHE A 11 -14.92 -3.04 18.70
C PHE A 11 -15.52 -3.23 17.31
N SER A 12 -16.83 -2.96 17.17
CA SER A 12 -17.47 -2.79 15.87
C SER A 12 -17.09 -1.43 15.29
N ILE A 13 -16.14 -1.41 14.36
CA ILE A 13 -15.85 -0.22 13.55
C ILE A 13 -16.89 -0.17 12.43
N ALA A 14 -17.88 0.72 12.56
CA ALA A 14 -18.79 1.07 11.48
C ALA A 14 -18.06 2.03 10.51
N ILE A 15 -17.67 1.54 9.34
CA ILE A 15 -17.18 2.38 8.25
C ILE A 15 -18.40 2.90 7.49
N ALA A 16 -18.75 4.17 7.73
CA ALA A 16 -19.69 4.90 6.91
C ALA A 16 -19.03 5.24 5.56
N LEU A 17 -19.43 4.54 4.50
CA LEU A 17 -19.06 4.89 3.12
C LEU A 17 -19.85 6.14 2.71
N VAL A 18 -19.16 7.30 2.69
CA VAL A 18 -19.66 8.50 2.01
C VAL A 18 -19.40 8.33 0.52
N GLY A 19 -20.45 7.98 -0.22
CA GLY A 19 -20.44 7.97 -1.68
C GLY A 19 -20.36 9.38 -2.23
N VAL A 20 -19.25 9.71 -2.91
CA VAL A 20 -19.15 10.90 -3.75
C VAL A 20 -19.73 10.54 -5.12
N GLY A 21 -20.97 10.96 -5.35
CA GLY A 21 -21.61 10.95 -6.67
C GLY A 21 -21.18 12.17 -7.47
N ILE A 22 -20.48 11.96 -8.59
CA ILE A 22 -20.28 13.00 -9.59
C ILE A 22 -21.42 12.90 -10.59
N ALA A 23 -22.33 13.87 -10.53
CA ALA A 23 -23.43 14.04 -11.47
C ALA A 23 -22.90 14.71 -12.76
N ALA A 24 -23.18 14.08 -13.90
CA ALA A 24 -23.07 14.69 -15.21
C ALA A 24 -24.26 15.64 -15.42
N VAL A 25 -24.00 16.92 -15.66
CA VAL A 25 -24.99 17.86 -16.21
C VAL A 25 -24.72 18.01 -17.69
N GLY A 26 -25.66 17.55 -18.51
CA GLY A 26 -25.77 17.90 -19.91
C GLY A 26 -26.49 19.24 -20.01
N ASP A 27 -25.89 20.18 -20.74
CA ASP A 27 -26.56 21.43 -21.09
C ASP A 27 -27.09 21.32 -22.53
N SER A 28 -28.39 21.57 -22.62
CA SER A 28 -29.18 21.58 -23.84
C SER A 28 -29.16 22.99 -24.39
N VAL A 29 -28.71 23.17 -25.63
CA VAL A 29 -28.80 24.46 -26.32
C VAL A 29 -29.95 24.41 -27.31
N ASP A 30 -30.98 25.17 -26.97
CA ASP A 30 -32.24 25.32 -27.68
C ASP A 30 -32.12 26.05 -29.02
N TYR A 31 -33.10 25.76 -29.85
CA TYR A 31 -33.24 26.15 -31.24
C TYR A 31 -34.10 27.42 -31.42
N SER A 32 -33.69 28.26 -32.40
CA SER A 32 -34.48 29.20 -33.23
C SER A 32 -34.77 30.64 -32.74
N PRO A 33 -35.15 31.61 -33.63
CA PRO A 33 -35.14 31.61 -35.11
C PRO A 33 -34.63 32.91 -35.82
N THR A 34 -34.42 32.80 -37.13
CA THR A 34 -34.59 33.80 -38.23
C THR A 34 -33.78 35.11 -38.27
N THR A 35 -32.96 35.28 -39.32
CA THR A 35 -33.17 36.29 -40.39
C THR A 35 -32.15 36.14 -41.54
N THR A 36 -32.68 36.05 -42.76
CA THR A 36 -31.98 36.09 -44.05
C THR A 36 -31.32 37.45 -44.32
N PRO A 37 -30.33 37.52 -45.21
CA PRO A 37 -30.67 38.03 -46.54
C PRO A 37 -30.08 37.25 -47.73
N SER A 38 -30.82 37.36 -48.82
CA SER A 38 -30.56 36.93 -50.19
C SER A 38 -29.41 37.70 -50.83
N VAL A 39 -28.54 37.05 -51.64
CA VAL A 39 -27.98 37.58 -52.90
C VAL A 39 -27.57 36.43 -53.82
N SER A 40 -27.86 36.66 -55.10
CA SER A 40 -27.90 35.82 -56.29
C SER A 40 -26.60 35.11 -56.73
N THR A 41 -26.83 34.05 -57.51
CA THR A 41 -25.91 33.22 -58.28
C THR A 41 -25.11 33.98 -59.35
N PRO A 42 -24.05 33.37 -59.94
CA PRO A 42 -24.28 32.58 -61.14
C PRO A 42 -23.69 31.16 -61.08
N ILE A 43 -24.55 30.21 -61.47
CA ILE A 43 -24.30 29.06 -62.33
C ILE A 43 -22.86 28.90 -62.86
N SER A 44 -22.23 27.80 -62.47
CA SER A 44 -21.37 27.04 -63.37
C SER A 44 -21.93 25.63 -63.42
N GLU A 45 -22.59 25.33 -64.53
CA GLU A 45 -22.89 23.97 -64.95
C GLU A 45 -21.57 23.22 -65.17
N SER A 46 -21.45 22.01 -64.63
CA SER A 46 -20.89 20.90 -65.39
C SER A 46 -21.21 19.57 -64.70
N GLU A 47 -22.18 18.89 -65.30
CA GLU A 47 -22.15 17.46 -65.59
C GLU A 47 -22.39 16.48 -64.44
N THR A 48 -23.68 16.17 -64.29
CA THR A 48 -24.16 14.79 -64.14
C THR A 48 -23.35 13.81 -65.03
N SER A 49 -22.42 13.06 -64.45
CA SER A 49 -22.09 11.72 -64.95
C SER A 49 -22.97 10.69 -64.23
N SER A 50 -24.27 10.85 -64.42
CA SER A 50 -25.22 9.76 -64.24
C SER A 50 -24.90 8.68 -65.27
N GLY A 51 -24.41 7.53 -64.81
CA GLY A 51 -24.41 6.32 -65.63
C GLY A 51 -23.05 5.64 -65.74
N ALA A 52 -22.58 5.05 -64.62
CA ALA A 52 -21.80 3.80 -64.61
C ALA A 52 -21.41 3.46 -63.17
N PHE A 53 -20.78 4.40 -62.45
CA PHE A 53 -20.22 4.14 -61.13
C PHE A 53 -21.26 3.91 -60.02
N GLY A 54 -22.38 4.63 -60.05
CA GLY A 54 -23.47 4.41 -59.10
C GLY A 54 -24.19 3.08 -59.33
N ALA A 55 -24.39 2.69 -60.59
CA ALA A 55 -25.02 1.43 -60.95
C ALA A 55 -24.11 0.23 -60.65
N GLU A 56 -22.80 0.37 -60.85
CA GLU A 56 -21.82 -0.66 -60.55
C GLU A 56 -21.63 -0.84 -59.04
N LEU A 57 -21.59 0.25 -58.25
CA LEU A 57 -21.57 0.14 -56.78
C LEU A 57 -22.87 -0.46 -56.24
N SER A 58 -24.01 -0.05 -56.78
CA SER A 58 -25.32 -0.61 -56.42
C SER A 58 -25.45 -2.08 -56.82
N ALA A 59 -24.91 -2.47 -57.98
CA ALA A 59 -24.91 -3.84 -58.47
C ALA A 59 -23.90 -4.71 -57.72
N LYS A 60 -22.78 -4.15 -57.26
CA LYS A 60 -21.79 -4.86 -56.44
C LYS A 60 -22.29 -5.09 -55.02
N ILE A 61 -23.01 -4.13 -54.44
CA ILE A 61 -23.74 -4.29 -53.17
C ILE A 61 -24.88 -5.32 -53.33
N ARG A 62 -25.61 -5.30 -54.45
CA ARG A 62 -26.68 -6.28 -54.73
C ARG A 62 -26.13 -7.69 -55.02
N ALA A 63 -24.98 -7.79 -55.68
CA ALA A 63 -24.29 -9.05 -55.96
C ALA A 63 -23.71 -9.68 -54.68
N GLU A 64 -23.23 -8.90 -53.71
CA GLU A 64 -22.82 -9.44 -52.40
C GLU A 64 -24.02 -9.88 -51.54
N ALA A 65 -25.17 -9.23 -51.70
CA ALA A 65 -26.42 -9.65 -51.06
C ALA A 65 -27.01 -10.94 -51.67
N GLU A 66 -26.81 -11.18 -52.98
CA GLU A 66 -27.29 -12.37 -53.70
C GLU A 66 -26.27 -13.53 -53.73
N ALA A 67 -24.97 -13.27 -53.51
CA ALA A 67 -23.92 -14.29 -53.45
C ALA A 67 -23.87 -15.07 -52.12
N GLY A 68 -24.83 -14.87 -51.21
CA GLY A 68 -24.88 -15.61 -49.95
C GLY A 68 -23.73 -15.30 -49.00
N ASN A 69 -22.94 -14.24 -49.24
CA ASN A 69 -22.02 -13.69 -48.24
C ASN A 69 -22.79 -12.83 -47.21
N SER A 70 -24.04 -13.21 -46.92
CA SER A 70 -24.70 -12.77 -45.71
C SER A 70 -23.89 -13.34 -44.57
N VAL A 71 -23.21 -12.46 -43.82
CA VAL A 71 -22.79 -12.78 -42.46
C VAL A 71 -24.08 -13.18 -41.74
N SER A 72 -24.31 -14.48 -41.59
CA SER A 72 -25.53 -15.02 -41.03
C SER A 72 -25.69 -14.43 -39.63
N ALA A 73 -26.93 -14.20 -39.19
CA ALA A 73 -27.20 -13.80 -37.82
C ALA A 73 -26.53 -14.76 -36.81
N ASP A 74 -26.39 -16.03 -37.21
CA ASP A 74 -25.63 -17.09 -36.54
C ASP A 74 -24.13 -16.74 -36.41
N SER A 75 -23.46 -16.35 -37.49
CA SER A 75 -22.05 -15.91 -37.45
C SER A 75 -21.82 -14.58 -36.73
N LEU A 76 -22.82 -13.70 -36.63
CA LEU A 76 -22.77 -12.50 -35.78
C LEU A 76 -22.96 -12.86 -34.31
N GLN A 77 -23.86 -13.80 -34.00
CA GLN A 77 -24.06 -14.31 -32.64
C GLN A 77 -22.82 -15.04 -32.13
N ASP A 78 -22.16 -15.83 -32.96
CA ASP A 78 -20.88 -16.50 -32.62
C ASP A 78 -19.76 -15.49 -32.34
N ARG A 79 -19.66 -14.44 -33.16
CA ARG A 79 -18.70 -13.34 -32.95
C ARG A 79 -18.99 -12.56 -31.68
N GLN A 80 -20.26 -12.29 -31.39
CA GLN A 80 -20.67 -11.62 -30.16
C GLN A 80 -20.37 -12.49 -28.93
N ALA A 81 -20.72 -13.78 -28.98
CA ALA A 81 -20.43 -14.73 -27.90
C ALA A 81 -18.92 -14.88 -27.65
N ALA A 82 -18.10 -14.87 -28.70
CA ALA A 82 -16.65 -14.86 -28.59
C ALA A 82 -16.12 -13.56 -27.95
N ALA A 83 -16.68 -12.40 -28.33
CA ALA A 83 -16.34 -11.10 -27.75
C ALA A 83 -16.74 -11.02 -26.27
N ASP A 84 -17.93 -11.52 -25.91
CA ASP A 84 -18.42 -11.56 -24.53
C ASP A 84 -17.57 -12.49 -23.67
N LYS A 85 -17.17 -13.64 -24.20
CA LYS A 85 -16.25 -14.56 -23.52
C LYS A 85 -14.86 -13.94 -23.33
N ALA A 86 -14.35 -13.20 -24.32
CA ALA A 86 -13.07 -12.50 -24.22
C ALA A 86 -13.14 -11.34 -23.19
N ALA A 87 -14.25 -10.59 -23.16
CA ALA A 87 -14.48 -9.55 -22.18
C ALA A 87 -14.62 -10.12 -20.76
N ALA A 88 -15.31 -11.25 -20.60
CA ALA A 88 -15.42 -11.96 -19.33
C ALA A 88 -14.07 -12.49 -18.84
N GLN A 89 -13.25 -13.04 -19.75
CA GLN A 89 -11.89 -13.48 -19.42
C GLN A 89 -11.01 -12.29 -19.00
N ALA A 90 -11.04 -11.18 -19.74
CA ALA A 90 -10.29 -9.97 -19.41
C ALA A 90 -10.72 -9.37 -18.05
N ALA A 91 -12.01 -9.43 -17.72
CA ALA A 91 -12.52 -9.01 -16.43
C ALA A 91 -12.04 -9.94 -15.30
N ALA A 92 -12.01 -11.25 -15.53
CA ALA A 92 -11.49 -12.23 -14.58
C ALA A 92 -9.98 -12.05 -14.35
N ASP A 93 -9.20 -11.82 -15.41
CA ASP A 93 -7.76 -11.58 -15.33
C ASP A 93 -7.46 -10.28 -14.56
N LYS A 94 -8.23 -9.22 -14.79
CA LYS A 94 -8.12 -7.95 -14.05
C LYS A 94 -8.48 -8.13 -12.58
N ALA A 95 -9.51 -8.91 -12.25
CA ALA A 95 -9.89 -9.20 -10.88
C ALA A 95 -8.82 -10.03 -10.15
N ALA A 96 -8.20 -10.99 -10.83
CA ALA A 96 -7.10 -11.78 -10.30
C ALA A 96 -5.85 -10.90 -10.04
N ALA A 97 -5.54 -9.98 -10.95
CA ALA A 97 -4.44 -9.02 -10.77
C ALA A 97 -4.68 -8.08 -9.58
N GLN A 98 -5.91 -7.58 -9.41
CA GLN A 98 -6.26 -6.74 -8.25
C GLN A 98 -6.15 -7.54 -6.95
N ALA A 99 -6.66 -8.77 -6.90
CA ALA A 99 -6.55 -9.63 -5.72
C ALA A 99 -5.08 -9.95 -5.36
N ALA A 100 -4.21 -10.11 -6.36
CA ALA A 100 -2.78 -10.27 -6.15
C ALA A 100 -2.13 -9.00 -5.59
N ALA A 101 -2.51 -7.82 -6.09
CA ALA A 101 -2.04 -6.54 -5.58
C ALA A 101 -2.49 -6.28 -4.13
N ASP A 102 -3.75 -6.58 -3.80
CA ASP A 102 -4.29 -6.44 -2.44
C ASP A 102 -3.56 -7.37 -1.46
N LYS A 103 -3.28 -8.61 -1.87
CA LYS A 103 -2.48 -9.56 -1.08
C LYS A 103 -1.04 -9.07 -0.88
N ALA A 104 -0.42 -8.49 -1.90
CA ALA A 104 0.92 -7.93 -1.81
C ALA A 104 0.95 -6.70 -0.87
N ALA A 105 -0.05 -5.84 -0.93
CA ALA A 105 -0.18 -4.69 -0.03
C ALA A 105 -0.40 -5.13 1.43
N ALA A 106 -1.25 -6.14 1.67
CA ALA A 106 -1.46 -6.70 2.99
C ALA A 106 -0.19 -7.34 3.57
N GLN A 107 0.58 -8.04 2.74
CA GLN A 107 1.87 -8.62 3.13
C GLN A 107 2.88 -7.52 3.48
N ALA A 108 2.99 -6.48 2.65
CA ALA A 108 3.88 -5.34 2.91
C ALA A 108 3.51 -4.60 4.21
N ALA A 109 2.22 -4.44 4.50
CA ALA A 109 1.74 -3.85 5.75
C ALA A 109 2.06 -4.74 6.97
N ALA A 110 1.96 -6.06 6.83
CA ALA A 110 2.33 -7.00 7.89
C ALA A 110 3.85 -6.99 8.16
N ASP A 111 4.66 -6.89 7.10
CA ASP A 111 6.11 -6.82 7.22
C ASP A 111 6.59 -5.51 7.87
N ALA A 112 5.81 -4.43 7.68
CA ALA A 112 6.00 -3.10 8.27
C ALA A 112 5.39 -2.90 9.67
N ALA A 113 4.75 -3.92 10.25
CA ALA A 113 4.21 -3.81 11.60
C ALA A 113 5.35 -3.66 12.63
N PRO A 114 5.22 -2.76 13.63
CA PRO A 114 6.21 -2.61 14.71
C PRO A 114 6.50 -3.93 15.42
N LYS A 115 7.79 -4.22 15.62
CA LYS A 115 8.28 -5.40 16.31
C LYS A 115 8.97 -5.00 17.61
N THR A 116 9.02 -5.94 18.55
CA THR A 116 9.82 -5.81 19.77
C THR A 116 11.02 -6.75 19.70
N VAL A 117 12.22 -6.20 19.88
CA VAL A 117 13.47 -6.96 19.99
C VAL A 117 13.92 -6.97 21.44
N ILE A 118 14.24 -8.14 21.97
CA ILE A 118 14.72 -8.30 23.35
C ILE A 118 16.25 -8.24 23.38
N VAL A 119 16.79 -7.49 24.33
CA VAL A 119 18.21 -7.46 24.68
C VAL A 119 18.35 -7.84 26.15
N ASP A 120 19.00 -8.97 26.41
CA ASP A 120 19.27 -9.38 27.78
C ASP A 120 20.47 -8.61 28.35
N ILE A 121 20.43 -8.35 29.65
CA ILE A 121 21.59 -7.95 30.47
C ILE A 121 22.01 -9.19 31.28
N PRO A 122 22.99 -9.99 30.81
CA PRO A 122 23.30 -11.28 31.42
C PRO A 122 23.82 -11.20 32.85
N ILE A 123 23.73 -12.32 33.55
CA ILE A 123 24.28 -12.49 34.90
C ILE A 123 25.79 -12.22 34.92
N GLY A 124 26.24 -11.45 35.91
CA GLY A 124 27.66 -11.21 36.16
C GLY A 124 28.26 -10.09 35.31
N THR A 125 27.42 -9.27 34.66
CA THR A 125 27.89 -8.13 33.84
C THR A 125 28.24 -6.90 34.68
N ALA A 126 27.84 -6.90 35.96
CA ALA A 126 28.26 -5.91 36.95
C ALA A 126 29.74 -5.98 37.39
N VAL A 127 30.51 -6.93 36.86
CA VAL A 127 31.97 -6.95 36.97
C VAL A 127 32.61 -6.90 35.59
N PRO A 128 33.80 -6.27 35.43
CA PRO A 128 34.50 -6.26 34.15
C PRO A 128 34.83 -7.68 33.65
N GLY A 129 34.81 -7.84 32.32
CA GLY A 129 35.13 -9.06 31.59
C GLY A 129 34.23 -9.27 30.37
N CYS A 130 32.96 -8.89 30.45
CA CYS A 130 31.98 -9.06 29.37
C CYS A 130 32.26 -8.17 28.15
N GLU A 131 32.99 -7.06 28.32
CA GLU A 131 33.36 -6.12 27.27
C GLU A 131 34.38 -6.71 26.29
N THR A 132 35.13 -7.72 26.73
CA THR A 132 36.12 -8.41 25.88
C THR A 132 35.48 -9.25 24.77
N THR A 133 34.21 -9.63 24.95
CA THR A 133 33.45 -10.48 24.03
C THR A 133 32.15 -9.83 23.53
N ASN A 134 31.91 -8.55 23.85
CA ASN A 134 30.65 -7.86 23.57
C ASN A 134 29.43 -8.64 24.09
N ALA A 135 29.54 -9.17 25.31
CA ALA A 135 28.49 -9.99 25.94
C ALA A 135 27.81 -9.28 27.14
N CYS A 136 28.08 -7.99 27.34
CA CYS A 136 27.47 -7.22 28.43
C CYS A 136 25.97 -6.94 28.20
N PHE A 137 25.62 -6.70 26.94
CA PHE A 137 24.25 -6.70 26.42
C PHE A 137 24.17 -7.82 25.38
N SER A 138 23.10 -8.59 25.37
CA SER A 138 22.96 -9.77 24.51
C SER A 138 21.64 -9.74 23.73
N PRO A 139 21.67 -9.49 22.41
CA PRO A 139 22.84 -9.14 21.61
C PRO A 139 23.35 -7.71 21.91
N ALA A 140 24.66 -7.48 21.74
CA ALA A 140 25.25 -6.16 21.98
C ALA A 140 24.91 -5.13 20.88
N MET A 141 24.60 -5.59 19.68
CA MET A 141 24.16 -4.77 18.56
C MET A 141 22.85 -5.32 18.03
N VAL A 142 21.83 -4.48 17.99
CA VAL A 142 20.53 -4.80 17.38
C VAL A 142 20.31 -3.95 16.15
N SER A 143 19.67 -4.54 15.13
CA SER A 143 19.23 -3.84 13.92
C SER A 143 17.71 -3.96 13.84
N ILE A 144 17.04 -2.83 13.79
CA ILE A 144 15.59 -2.68 13.78
C ILE A 144 15.16 -1.69 12.70
N ASN A 145 13.86 -1.54 12.46
CA ASN A 145 13.33 -0.48 11.59
C ASN A 145 12.72 0.65 12.43
N ALA A 146 12.57 1.82 11.83
CA ALA A 146 11.81 2.89 12.47
C ALA A 146 10.41 2.43 12.89
N GLY A 147 10.02 2.74 14.13
CA GLY A 147 8.78 2.31 14.79
C GLY A 147 8.92 1.02 15.61
N ASP A 148 10.03 0.27 15.49
CA ASP A 148 10.29 -0.90 16.32
C ASP A 148 10.67 -0.51 17.76
N THR A 149 10.49 -1.45 18.69
CA THR A 149 10.82 -1.29 20.11
C THR A 149 11.96 -2.21 20.51
N VAL A 150 12.90 -1.71 21.29
CA VAL A 150 13.87 -2.56 21.99
C VAL A 150 13.46 -2.65 23.45
N GLU A 151 13.37 -3.87 23.98
CA GLU A 151 13.14 -4.14 25.38
C GLU A 151 14.39 -4.78 25.98
N TRP A 152 14.98 -4.12 26.97
CA TRP A 152 16.09 -4.63 27.75
C TRP A 152 15.58 -5.36 28.98
N ALA A 153 15.96 -6.62 29.13
CA ALA A 153 15.62 -7.44 30.28
C ALA A 153 16.83 -7.59 31.21
N ASN A 154 16.72 -7.10 32.45
CA ASN A 154 17.78 -7.29 33.44
C ASN A 154 17.69 -8.67 34.09
N ILE A 155 18.33 -9.66 33.48
CA ILE A 155 18.43 -11.02 34.04
C ILE A 155 19.62 -11.17 34.99
N ASP A 156 20.43 -10.12 35.19
CA ASP A 156 21.46 -10.07 36.22
C ASP A 156 20.84 -9.93 37.62
N THR A 157 21.65 -10.23 38.63
CA THR A 157 21.33 -10.00 40.05
C THR A 157 21.68 -8.58 40.51
N ALA A 158 22.48 -7.86 39.73
CA ALA A 158 22.85 -6.47 39.98
C ALA A 158 21.86 -5.49 39.31
N ALA A 159 21.81 -4.27 39.84
CA ALA A 159 21.09 -3.18 39.19
C ALA A 159 21.94 -2.59 38.06
N HIS A 160 21.29 -2.22 36.97
CA HIS A 160 21.93 -1.66 35.77
C HIS A 160 21.20 -0.40 35.29
N THR A 161 21.72 0.25 34.27
CA THR A 161 20.97 1.25 33.50
C THR A 161 21.08 0.93 32.01
N VAL A 162 20.13 1.44 31.25
CA VAL A 162 20.14 1.50 29.79
C VAL A 162 19.99 2.96 29.42
N THR A 163 21.11 3.61 29.15
CA THR A 163 21.16 5.05 28.93
C THR A 163 21.80 5.33 27.57
N GLY A 164 21.07 6.03 26.71
CA GLY A 164 21.58 6.44 25.40
C GLY A 164 22.79 7.37 25.57
N GLY A 165 23.79 7.23 24.70
CA GLY A 165 25.06 7.95 24.78
C GLY A 165 26.25 7.00 24.90
N SER A 166 27.36 7.50 25.46
CA SER A 166 28.56 6.70 25.64
C SER A 166 29.27 7.02 26.96
N PRO A 167 30.12 6.10 27.47
CA PRO A 167 30.91 6.38 28.67
C PRO A 167 31.81 7.61 28.54
N ALA A 168 32.26 7.93 27.32
CA ALA A 168 33.15 9.05 27.03
C ALA A 168 32.42 10.39 26.95
N MET A 169 31.22 10.42 26.36
CA MET A 169 30.45 11.64 26.13
C MET A 169 29.35 11.87 27.16
N GLY A 170 29.04 10.86 27.96
CA GLY A 170 27.91 10.85 28.87
C GLY A 170 26.57 10.56 28.17
N PRO A 171 25.45 10.74 28.89
CA PRO A 171 24.11 10.53 28.36
C PRO A 171 23.78 11.48 27.20
N SER A 172 23.19 10.94 26.13
CA SER A 172 22.69 11.72 25.00
C SER A 172 21.37 12.43 25.31
N GLY A 173 20.61 11.92 26.28
CA GLY A 173 19.27 12.42 26.64
C GLY A 173 18.13 11.86 25.78
N VAL A 174 18.42 10.94 24.84
CA VAL A 174 17.39 10.33 23.97
C VAL A 174 16.54 9.32 24.74
N PHE A 175 17.17 8.45 25.53
CA PHE A 175 16.49 7.48 26.38
C PHE A 175 17.33 7.17 27.62
N ASP A 176 16.65 6.90 28.73
CA ASP A 176 17.27 6.53 30.01
C ASP A 176 16.29 5.70 30.85
N SER A 177 16.66 4.45 31.14
CA SER A 177 15.86 3.59 32.02
C SER A 177 15.86 4.07 33.48
N SER A 178 16.71 5.03 33.84
CA SER A 178 17.15 5.21 35.23
C SER A 178 17.71 3.89 35.77
N LEU A 179 17.62 3.66 37.08
CA LEU A 179 18.05 2.40 37.68
C LEU A 179 17.08 1.25 37.35
N LEU A 180 17.55 0.29 36.55
CA LEU A 180 16.87 -0.94 36.21
C LEU A 180 17.27 -2.04 37.20
N MET A 181 16.37 -2.34 38.14
CA MET A 181 16.60 -3.37 39.16
C MET A 181 16.66 -4.77 38.56
N ALA A 182 17.22 -5.73 39.30
CA ALA A 182 17.24 -7.14 38.91
C ALA A 182 15.82 -7.64 38.59
N SER A 183 15.67 -8.45 37.53
CA SER A 183 14.42 -8.97 37.00
C SER A 183 13.42 -7.92 36.47
N ALA A 184 13.82 -6.66 36.34
CA ALA A 184 13.00 -5.62 35.71
C ALA A 184 13.36 -5.47 34.23
N ASN A 185 12.39 -4.95 33.47
CA ASN A 185 12.54 -4.67 32.04
C ASN A 185 12.36 -3.19 31.76
N TYR A 186 13.03 -2.69 30.73
CA TYR A 186 12.87 -1.35 30.20
C TYR A 186 12.67 -1.42 28.69
N ALA A 187 11.73 -0.66 28.14
CA ALA A 187 11.45 -0.65 26.70
C ALA A 187 11.50 0.78 26.14
N PHE A 188 12.02 0.91 24.92
CA PHE A 188 12.06 2.16 24.19
C PHE A 188 11.76 1.94 22.70
N THR A 189 10.87 2.73 22.14
CA THR A 189 10.50 2.71 20.72
C THR A 189 11.34 3.72 19.94
N PHE A 190 11.92 3.29 18.83
CA PHE A 190 12.81 4.11 18.00
C PHE A 190 12.08 4.55 16.74
N ASP A 191 11.65 5.80 16.67
CA ASP A 191 10.88 6.32 15.53
C ASP A 191 11.74 6.94 14.41
N GLU A 192 13.02 7.23 14.70
CA GLU A 192 13.92 7.90 13.76
C GLU A 192 15.08 6.99 13.35
N ALA A 193 15.32 6.88 12.05
CA ALA A 193 16.46 6.14 11.50
C ALA A 193 17.79 6.74 11.99
N GLY A 194 18.75 5.89 12.33
CA GLY A 194 20.02 6.32 12.91
C GLY A 194 20.73 5.24 13.71
N SER A 195 21.90 5.60 14.25
CA SER A 195 22.66 4.76 15.16
C SER A 195 22.58 5.34 16.56
N TYR A 196 22.16 4.52 17.51
CA TYR A 196 21.99 4.88 18.91
C TYR A 196 22.90 4.02 19.77
N ASP A 197 24.03 4.58 20.16
CA ASP A 197 24.89 3.97 21.16
C ASP A 197 24.26 4.16 22.55
N TYR A 198 24.49 3.19 23.43
CA TYR A 198 24.06 3.25 24.82
C TYR A 198 25.02 2.52 25.73
N PHE A 199 24.93 2.83 27.02
CA PHE A 199 25.81 2.27 28.03
C PHE A 199 25.11 2.18 29.39
N CYS A 200 25.72 1.39 30.28
CA CYS A 200 25.33 1.36 31.69
C CYS A 200 26.13 2.43 32.46
N MET A 201 25.42 3.38 33.09
CA MET A 201 26.06 4.49 33.82
C MET A 201 26.81 4.03 35.06
N VAL A 202 26.34 2.97 35.72
CA VAL A 202 26.97 2.41 36.92
C VAL A 202 28.08 1.42 36.59
N HIS A 203 28.06 0.84 35.39
CA HIS A 203 29.05 -0.12 34.88
C HIS A 203 29.55 0.30 33.48
N PRO A 204 30.44 1.31 33.39
CA PRO A 204 30.72 2.00 32.13
C PRO A 204 31.43 1.15 31.05
N TRP A 205 31.88 -0.07 31.36
CA TRP A 205 32.40 -1.02 30.38
C TRP A 205 31.29 -1.68 29.53
N MET A 206 30.05 -1.64 30.01
CA MET A 206 28.90 -2.19 29.30
C MET A 206 28.45 -1.19 28.24
N VAL A 207 28.69 -1.53 26.98
CA VAL A 207 28.28 -0.73 25.81
C VAL A 207 27.49 -1.59 24.84
N GLY A 208 26.50 -0.98 24.20
CA GLY A 208 25.71 -1.60 23.14
C GLY A 208 25.26 -0.56 22.12
N SER A 209 24.69 -1.02 21.01
CA SER A 209 24.17 -0.13 19.97
C SER A 209 22.88 -0.65 19.34
N VAL A 210 22.04 0.29 18.91
CA VAL A 210 20.83 0.06 18.14
C VAL A 210 20.98 0.76 16.79
N SER A 211 20.90 0.01 15.70
CA SER A 211 20.82 0.55 14.33
C SER A 211 19.37 0.54 13.88
N VAL A 212 18.85 1.69 13.48
CA VAL A 212 17.47 1.88 13.02
C VAL A 212 17.50 2.22 11.53
N ASN A 213 16.87 1.37 10.71
CA ASN A 213 16.84 1.46 9.24
C ASN A 213 15.53 2.04 8.70
#